data_AF-A0AAU9FRZ4-F1
#
_entry.id   AF-A0AAU9FRZ4-F1
#
_cell.length_a   1.000
_cell.length_b   1.000
_cell.length_c   1.000
_cell.angle_alpha   90.00
_cell.angle_beta   90.00
_cell.angle_gamma   90.00
#
_symmetry.space_group_name_H-M   'P 1'
#
loop_
_entity.id
_entity.type
_entity.pdbx_description
1 polymer ?
#
loop_
_entity_poly.entity_id
_entity_poly.type
_entity_poly.pdbx_seq_one_letter_code
_entity_poly.pdbx_strand_id
1 'polypeptide(L)' 'MESSRKDVYIPIVLAVMAAYSRPVPLDEIVDGVMELLCSLRDPIDFEGATGDRHRAGNISGIRK' A
#
# COMPACT_ATOMS: atom_id res chain seq x y z
N MET A 1 5.89 -22.54 11.41
CA MET A 1 5.47 -21.11 11.49
C MET A 1 6.31 -20.18 10.60
N GLU A 2 7.09 -20.71 9.65
CA GLU A 2 7.97 -19.90 8.80
C GLU A 2 7.29 -19.46 7.50
N SER A 3 6.36 -20.28 7.00
CA SER A 3 5.51 -20.00 5.84
C SER A 3 4.71 -18.70 6.03
N SER A 4 4.06 -18.53 7.19
CA SER A 4 3.20 -17.40 7.49
C SER A 4 3.91 -16.04 7.43
N ARG A 5 5.22 -16.00 7.67
CA ARG A 5 6.01 -14.76 7.56
C ARG A 5 6.31 -14.44 6.10
N LYS A 6 6.68 -15.45 5.31
CA LYS A 6 6.95 -15.30 3.88
C LYS A 6 5.70 -14.83 3.13
N ASP A 7 4.52 -15.32 3.53
CA ASP A 7 3.23 -14.93 2.94
C ASP A 7 2.93 -13.42 3.10
N VAL A 8 3.51 -12.76 4.11
CA VAL A 8 3.38 -11.31 4.33
C VAL A 8 4.49 -10.52 3.65
N TYR A 9 5.74 -10.99 3.73
CA TYR A 9 6.87 -10.24 3.20
C TYR A 9 6.98 -10.29 1.66
N ILE A 10 6.61 -11.42 1.03
CA ILE A 10 6.71 -11.56 -0.43
C ILE A 10 5.87 -10.49 -1.17
N PRO A 11 4.59 -10.27 -0.83
CA PRO A 11 3.80 -9.21 -1.46
C PRO A 11 4.40 -7.80 -1.31
N ILE A 12 4.99 -7.49 -0.14
CA ILE A 12 5.60 -6.19 0.13
C ILE A 12 6.83 -5.99 -0.76
N VAL A 13 7.70 -6.99 -0.83
CA VAL A 13 8.89 -6.97 -1.71
C VAL A 13 8.47 -6.83 -3.18
N LEU A 14 7.44 -7.57 -3.62
CA LEU A 14 6.92 -7.48 -4.98
C LEU A 14 6.35 -6.09 -5.30
N ALA A 15 5.64 -5.46 -4.35
CA ALA A 15 5.08 -4.12 -4.54
C ALA A 15 6.19 -3.07 -4.72
N VAL A 16 7.25 -3.14 -3.91
CA VAL A 16 8.43 -2.27 -4.05
C VAL A 16 9.09 -2.50 -5.40
N MET A 17 9.36 -3.75 -5.77
CA MET A 17 9.96 -4.08 -7.08
C MET A 17 9.11 -3.60 -8.26
N ALA A 18 7.78 -3.73 -8.18
CA ALA A 18 6.87 -3.30 -9.24
C ALA A 18 6.79 -1.76 -9.39
N ALA A 19 7.03 -1.01 -8.31
CA ALA A 19 7.07 0.45 -8.35
C ALA A 19 8.28 0.97 -9.16
N TYR A 20 9.40 0.25 -9.12
CA TYR A 20 10.53 0.53 -9.97
C TYR A 20 10.28 -0.05 -11.36
N SER A 21 10.07 0.82 -12.36
CA SER A 21 9.90 0.42 -13.77
C SER A 21 11.20 -0.05 -14.44
N ARG A 22 12.12 -0.64 -13.67
CA ARG A 22 13.45 -1.11 -14.09
C ARG A 22 13.91 -2.27 -13.21
N PRO A 23 14.90 -3.08 -13.64
CA PRO A 23 15.60 -3.98 -12.75
C PRO A 23 16.25 -3.22 -11.57
N VAL A 24 16.04 -3.73 -10.37
CA VAL A 24 16.46 -3.11 -9.11
C VAL A 24 17.47 -4.02 -8.41
N PRO A 25 18.63 -3.51 -7.97
CA PRO A 25 19.57 -4.28 -7.19
C PRO A 25 19.03 -4.51 -5.76
N LEU A 26 19.56 -5.51 -5.06
CA LEU A 26 18.99 -5.98 -3.79
C LEU A 26 19.00 -4.90 -2.69
N ASP A 27 20.04 -4.09 -2.65
CA ASP A 27 20.19 -2.94 -1.74
C ASP A 27 19.05 -1.94 -1.90
N GLU A 28 18.77 -1.51 -3.14
CA GLU A 28 17.66 -0.60 -3.42
C GLU A 28 16.28 -1.20 -3.05
N ILE A 29 16.10 -2.53 -3.20
CA ILE A 29 14.87 -3.21 -2.76
C ILE A 29 14.73 -3.14 -1.24
N VAL A 30 15.82 -3.39 -0.51
CA VAL A 30 15.81 -3.34 0.97
C VAL A 30 15.52 -1.92 1.44
N ASP A 31 16.16 -0.92 0.84
CA ASP A 31 15.94 0.49 1.18
C ASP A 31 14.47 0.89 0.94
N GLY A 32 13.91 0.55 -0.22
CA GLY A 32 12.50 0.85 -0.52
C GLY A 32 11.50 0.13 0.39
N VAL A 33 11.80 -1.11 0.81
CA VAL A 33 10.97 -1.82 1.81
C VAL A 33 11.07 -1.13 3.18
N MET A 34 12.26 -0.72 3.60
CA MET A 34 12.44 -0.03 4.87
C MET A 34 11.77 1.34 4.88
N GLU A 35 11.82 2.07 3.77
CA GLU A 35 11.11 3.35 3.61
C GLU A 35 9.59 3.16 3.72
N LEU A 36 9.04 2.17 3.02
CA LEU A 36 7.61 1.82 3.10
C LEU A 36 7.18 1.42 4.51
N LEU A 37 7.97 0.62 5.21
CA LEU A 37 7.64 0.22 6.58
C LEU A 37 7.77 1.39 7.57
N CYS A 38 8.74 2.29 7.38
CA CYS A 38 8.85 3.51 8.19
C CYS A 38 7.65 4.43 7.97
N SER A 39 7.24 4.61 6.70
CA SER A 39 6.09 5.44 6.33
C SER A 39 4.77 4.90 6.90
N LEU A 40 4.60 3.58 7.01
CA LEU A 40 3.43 2.98 7.65
C LEU A 40 3.48 3.02 9.18
N ARG A 41 4.68 3.05 9.78
CA ARG A 41 4.88 3.09 11.23
C ARG A 41 4.63 4.49 11.78
N ASP A 42 5.14 5.50 11.09
CA ASP A 42 4.88 6.88 11.43
C ASP A 42 3.43 7.20 11.00
N PRO A 43 2.60 7.87 11.80
CA PRO A 43 1.21 8.12 11.45
C PRO A 43 1.14 9.05 10.23
N ILE A 44 1.14 8.46 9.04
CA ILE A 44 0.80 9.14 7.80
C ILE A 44 -0.71 9.28 7.80
N ASP A 45 -1.18 10.52 7.90
CA ASP A 45 -2.47 10.92 7.38
C ASP A 45 -2.55 10.42 5.93
N PHE A 46 -3.19 9.26 5.74
CA PHE A 46 -3.36 8.61 4.45
C PHE A 46 -4.44 9.37 3.65
N GLU A 47 -4.27 10.68 3.49
CA GLU A 47 -5.02 11.49 2.54
C GLU A 47 -4.49 11.17 1.13
N GLY A 48 -5.26 10.37 0.39
CA GLY A 48 -5.27 10.52 -1.07
C GLY A 48 -4.77 9.37 -1.94
N ALA A 49 -4.67 8.13 -1.47
CA ALA A 49 -4.44 6.98 -2.37
C ALA A 49 -5.67 6.07 -2.59
N THR A 50 -6.78 6.29 -1.86
CA THR A 50 -8.09 5.69 -2.19
C THR A 50 -8.90 6.62 -3.07
N GLY A 51 -8.35 6.92 -4.25
CA GLY A 51 -9.09 7.52 -5.35
C GLY A 51 -9.84 6.44 -6.14
N ASP A 52 -11.17 6.50 -6.07
CA ASP A 52 -12.16 5.82 -6.91
C ASP A 52 -12.36 4.30 -6.77
N ARG A 53 -13.44 3.95 -6.04
CA ARG A 53 -14.64 3.40 -6.71
C ARG A 53 -15.89 3.49 -5.81
N HIS A 54 -16.91 4.14 -6.37
CA HIS A 54 -18.34 4.10 -6.03
C HIS A 54 -18.88 5.10 -4.97
N ARG A 55 -18.93 6.36 -5.42
CA ARG A 55 -20.00 7.30 -5.09
C ARG A 55 -21.32 6.83 -5.74
N ALA A 56 -22.08 5.98 -5.04
CA ALA A 56 -23.50 5.77 -5.31
C ALA A 56 -24.30 6.56 -4.26
N GLY A 57 -24.99 7.61 -4.72
CA GLY A 57 -25.55 8.65 -3.87
C GLY A 57 -26.68 8.20 -2.98
N ASN A 58 -26.65 8.63 -1.72
CA ASN A 58 -27.86 8.76 -0.92
C ASN A 58 -28.35 10.20 -1.04
N ILE A 59 -29.41 10.32 -1.85
CA ILE A 59 -30.15 11.54 -2.10
C ILE A 59 -30.78 11.99 -0.79
N SER A 60 -30.53 13.24 -0.46
CA SER A 60 -31.21 14.02 0.57
C SER A 60 -32.73 14.00 0.37
N GLY A 61 -33.46 13.75 1.46
CA GLY A 61 -34.75 14.39 1.71
C GLY A 61 -36.01 13.71 1.17
N ILE A 62 -37.05 13.80 2.00
CA ILE A 62 -38.49 13.62 1.75
C ILE A 62 -39.06 12.23 2.09
N ARG A 63 -39.82 12.21 3.20
CA ARG A 63 -41.15 11.59 3.46
C ARG A 63 -41.36 11.59 4.99
N LYS A 64 -42.48 11.99 5.59
CA LYS A 64 -43.76 12.55 5.15
C LYS A 64 -44.39 13.18 6.39
#